data_AF-A0A9X0A260-F1
#
_entry.id   AF-A0A9X0A260-F1
#
_cell.length_a   1.000
_cell.length_b   1.000
_cell.length_c   1.000
_cell.angle_alpha   90.00
_cell.angle_beta   90.00
_cell.angle_gamma   90.00
#
_symmetry.space_group_name_H-M   'P 1'
#
loop_
_entity.id
_entity.type
_entity.pdbx_description
1 polymer ?
#
loop_
_entity_poly.entity_id
_entity_poly.type
_entity_poly.pdbx_seq_one_letter_code
_entity_poly.pdbx_strand_id
1 'polypeptide(L)'
;MSSRGLAFSGGGIRSAALCSGVLRYVLQHEVSLDYLSCVSGGGFTGAAYLDWKYRHNQQDSPEWHQKFFNRLRKRCGFICSWRNPFVGIIDAVMLILLCVVVAIILPALTMSAFAFPTAFVVDYLFGDILRMGFQCPTSSARTNITEDQGCALVESQDETFTLFGVLFACTVGFYLLKLLLHPCHSSIRSKLKLLYFCSFCLLLMTFLPWFFEVFLRVHTSVYVNGFVLLGSVALWLGFPPLRNMASLALLVYAYAYITKWRVYKSPVLLINYTEDGFYRALLGSAILLWTGPFLGMVKMAAVQTYNRWRLQKAFFSPESTGCLGCAGISVNDIIPFCSCADATEWERLDKGFVTLGDLVGMKPEYLCNTVVNNWQKDPNGSSSNDAAFELLTLSPTGIERLDENPDEFSSFAGKIQPRDLKLSDVMATSAAALALYMGVYDVKAERVRNLQMVLGVHSGKSLISDPNRDVAGSTISCCRFLPVIIQLFIVVPVILPPFLSDDWHVMVVAWYLTVLVLVLVISALSTGRTNGGYLDKFVRWCVVNIYHVRFMRLFLQTVDHGPVPRLSST
;
A
#
# COMPACT_ATOMS: atom_id res chain seq x y z
N MET A 1 -16.88 -33.45 29.85
CA MET A 1 -17.74 -32.94 28.77
C MET A 1 -16.84 -32.66 27.57
N SER A 2 -17.10 -33.26 26.41
CA SER A 2 -16.36 -32.94 25.18
C SER A 2 -16.76 -31.54 24.71
N SER A 3 -15.81 -30.63 24.55
CA SER A 3 -16.09 -29.32 23.94
C SER A 3 -16.57 -29.52 22.50
N ARG A 4 -17.60 -28.79 22.10
CA ARG A 4 -18.16 -28.86 20.74
C ARG A 4 -17.76 -27.62 19.95
N GLY A 5 -16.88 -27.83 18.99
CA GLY A 5 -16.44 -26.79 18.06
C GLY A 5 -17.15 -26.87 16.72
N LEU A 6 -17.42 -25.71 16.13
CA LEU A 6 -17.78 -25.59 14.72
C LEU A 6 -16.75 -24.73 13.99
N ALA A 7 -16.24 -25.23 12.86
CA ALA A 7 -15.28 -24.51 12.03
C ALA A 7 -15.89 -24.17 10.67
N PHE A 8 -15.92 -22.89 10.34
CA PHE A 8 -16.34 -22.37 9.04
C PHE A 8 -15.13 -21.86 8.26
N SER A 9 -14.88 -22.52 7.13
CA SER A 9 -13.80 -22.17 6.20
C SER A 9 -14.33 -22.08 4.78
N GLY A 10 -13.69 -21.25 3.96
CA GLY A 10 -13.90 -21.17 2.52
C GLY A 10 -13.87 -19.75 1.99
N GLY A 11 -13.57 -19.59 0.70
CA GLY A 11 -13.41 -18.28 0.06
C GLY A 11 -14.73 -17.62 -0.31
N GLY A 12 -14.99 -16.42 0.22
CA GLY A 12 -16.04 -15.50 -0.25
C GLY A 12 -17.48 -15.98 -0.05
N ILE A 13 -18.41 -15.37 -0.80
CA ILE A 13 -19.86 -15.45 -0.55
C ILE A 13 -20.48 -16.83 -0.76
N ARG A 14 -19.92 -17.65 -1.67
CA ARG A 14 -20.42 -19.02 -1.91
C ARG A 14 -20.20 -19.90 -0.69
N SER A 15 -19.03 -19.78 -0.07
CA SER A 15 -18.70 -20.50 1.16
C SER A 15 -19.55 -20.00 2.33
N ALA A 16 -19.76 -18.68 2.43
CA ALA A 16 -20.68 -18.10 3.42
C ALA A 16 -22.11 -18.67 3.31
N ALA A 17 -22.61 -18.90 2.09
CA ALA A 17 -23.91 -19.51 1.88
C ALA A 17 -23.96 -20.95 2.43
N LEU A 18 -22.93 -21.76 2.16
CA LEU A 18 -22.82 -23.12 2.71
C LEU A 18 -22.74 -23.10 4.25
N CYS A 19 -21.85 -22.27 4.81
CA CYS A 19 -21.71 -22.10 6.26
C CYS A 19 -23.02 -21.65 6.91
N SER A 20 -23.80 -20.78 6.25
CA SER A 20 -25.11 -20.38 6.76
C SER A 20 -26.12 -21.53 6.80
N GLY A 21 -26.04 -22.48 5.85
CA GLY A 21 -26.87 -23.69 5.87
C GLY A 21 -26.52 -24.61 7.03
N VAL A 22 -25.23 -24.82 7.27
CA VAL A 22 -24.74 -25.61 8.41
C VAL A 22 -25.13 -24.94 9.73
N LEU A 23 -24.92 -23.63 9.86
CA LEU A 23 -25.31 -22.86 11.05
C LEU A 23 -26.82 -23.00 11.31
N ARG A 24 -27.64 -22.88 10.27
CA ARG A 24 -29.10 -23.04 10.39
C ARG A 24 -29.47 -24.42 10.93
N TYR A 25 -28.83 -25.48 10.44
CA TYR A 25 -29.06 -26.83 10.93
C TYR A 25 -28.70 -26.97 12.41
N VAL A 26 -27.53 -26.46 12.81
CA VAL A 26 -27.05 -26.49 14.20
C VAL A 26 -28.00 -25.75 15.15
N LEU A 27 -28.44 -24.55 14.77
CA LEU A 27 -29.35 -23.73 15.57
C LEU A 27 -30.76 -24.35 15.67
N GLN A 28 -31.26 -24.97 14.59
CA GLN A 28 -32.55 -25.66 14.59
C GLN A 28 -32.59 -26.91 15.47
N HIS A 29 -31.45 -27.57 15.66
CA HIS A 29 -31.32 -28.75 16.52
C HIS A 29 -30.79 -28.40 17.92
N GLU A 30 -30.74 -27.11 18.27
CA GLU A 30 -30.31 -26.61 19.59
C GLU A 30 -28.97 -27.19 20.05
N VAL A 31 -28.06 -27.42 19.10
CA VAL A 31 -26.75 -27.98 19.40
C VAL A 31 -25.90 -26.89 20.07
N SER A 32 -25.58 -27.10 21.35
CA SER A 32 -24.67 -26.23 22.09
C SER A 32 -23.26 -26.26 21.49
N LEU A 33 -22.78 -25.08 21.10
CA LEU A 33 -21.42 -24.88 20.61
C LEU A 33 -20.60 -24.13 21.67
N ASP A 34 -19.39 -24.60 21.92
CA ASP A 34 -18.43 -23.94 22.80
C ASP A 34 -17.60 -22.91 22.05
N TYR A 35 -17.18 -23.21 20.81
CA TYR A 35 -16.40 -22.30 19.98
C TYR A 35 -16.81 -22.36 18.50
N LEU A 36 -16.68 -21.21 17.83
CA LEU A 36 -16.95 -21.00 16.41
C LEU A 36 -15.70 -20.42 15.75
N SER A 37 -14.95 -21.28 15.06
CA SER A 37 -13.75 -20.89 14.32
C SER A 37 -14.10 -20.50 12.89
N CYS A 38 -13.62 -19.35 12.43
CA CYS A 38 -14.02 -18.74 11.17
C CYS A 38 -12.82 -18.23 10.37
N VAL A 39 -12.85 -18.48 9.06
CA VAL A 39 -11.93 -17.88 8.07
C VAL A 39 -12.70 -17.48 6.82
N SER A 40 -12.41 -16.30 6.29
CA SER A 40 -12.94 -15.78 5.02
C SER A 40 -14.47 -15.78 4.92
N GLY A 41 -15.05 -16.51 3.97
CA GLY A 41 -16.50 -16.63 3.81
C GLY A 41 -17.19 -17.21 5.05
N GLY A 42 -16.50 -18.06 5.82
CA GLY A 42 -16.97 -18.52 7.11
C GLY A 42 -17.07 -17.40 8.14
N GLY A 43 -16.15 -16.43 8.08
CA GLY A 43 -16.19 -15.20 8.88
C GLY A 43 -17.39 -14.32 8.57
N PHE A 44 -17.86 -14.27 7.32
CA PHE A 44 -19.06 -13.49 6.97
C PHE A 44 -20.30 -13.99 7.72
N THR A 45 -20.48 -15.30 7.78
CA THR A 45 -21.61 -15.91 8.48
C THR A 45 -21.42 -15.87 9.99
N GLY A 46 -20.24 -16.26 10.49
CA GLY A 46 -19.98 -16.37 11.92
C GLY A 46 -19.97 -15.02 12.64
N ALA A 47 -19.25 -14.03 12.10
CA ALA A 47 -19.22 -12.69 12.67
C ALA A 47 -20.61 -12.03 12.65
N ALA A 48 -21.35 -12.17 11.54
CA ALA A 48 -22.70 -11.64 11.45
C ALA A 48 -23.67 -12.34 12.42
N TYR A 49 -23.57 -13.66 12.60
CA TYR A 49 -24.39 -14.37 13.58
C TYR A 49 -24.17 -13.86 15.01
N LEU A 50 -22.91 -13.66 15.40
CA LEU A 50 -22.57 -13.18 16.74
C LEU A 50 -22.96 -11.72 16.97
N ASP A 51 -22.85 -10.87 15.94
CA ASP A 51 -23.39 -9.50 15.96
C ASP A 51 -24.90 -9.50 16.24
N TRP A 52 -25.66 -10.34 15.53
CA TRP A 52 -27.09 -10.48 15.77
C TRP A 52 -27.39 -11.04 17.15
N LYS A 53 -26.65 -12.05 17.60
CA LYS A 53 -26.81 -12.63 18.92
C LYS A 53 -26.55 -11.61 20.03
N TYR A 54 -25.49 -10.81 19.91
CA TYR A 54 -25.18 -9.71 20.83
C TYR A 54 -26.37 -8.74 20.98
N ARG A 55 -27.00 -8.39 19.86
CA ARG A 55 -28.15 -7.47 19.81
C ARG A 55 -29.45 -8.05 20.36
N HIS A 56 -29.54 -9.36 20.52
CA HIS A 56 -30.70 -10.06 21.08
C HIS A 56 -30.37 -10.63 22.46
N ASN A 57 -29.72 -9.83 23.31
CA ASN A 57 -29.37 -10.17 24.70
C ASN A 57 -28.56 -11.47 24.84
N GLN A 58 -27.75 -11.79 23.82
CA GLN A 58 -26.93 -13.01 23.77
C GLN A 58 -27.73 -14.32 23.76
N GLN A 59 -29.04 -14.26 23.49
CA GLN A 59 -29.93 -15.41 23.49
C GLN A 59 -30.28 -15.83 22.06
N ASP A 60 -30.34 -17.15 21.86
CA ASP A 60 -30.82 -17.73 20.61
C ASP A 60 -32.35 -17.80 20.63
N SER A 61 -33.00 -17.27 19.58
CA SER A 61 -34.44 -17.43 19.40
C SER A 61 -34.78 -17.72 17.93
N PRO A 62 -35.75 -18.63 17.68
CA PRO A 62 -36.15 -18.98 16.32
C PRO A 62 -36.62 -17.76 15.49
N GLU A 63 -37.23 -16.78 16.16
CA GLU A 63 -37.77 -15.58 15.50
C GLU A 63 -36.67 -14.72 14.86
N TRP A 64 -35.62 -14.39 15.61
CA TRP A 64 -34.55 -13.57 15.07
C TRP A 64 -33.63 -14.40 14.17
N HIS A 65 -33.44 -15.69 14.43
CA HIS A 65 -32.72 -16.59 13.51
C HIS A 65 -33.35 -16.57 12.12
N GLN A 66 -34.67 -16.64 12.03
CA GLN A 66 -35.38 -16.57 10.76
C GLN A 66 -35.15 -15.21 10.07
N LYS A 67 -35.18 -14.10 10.82
CA LYS A 67 -34.88 -12.75 10.30
C LYS A 67 -33.44 -12.66 9.77
N PHE A 68 -32.48 -13.19 10.52
CA PHE A 68 -31.06 -13.24 10.16
C PHE A 68 -30.83 -14.01 8.85
N PHE A 69 -31.29 -15.27 8.76
CA PHE A 69 -31.12 -16.08 7.54
C PHE A 69 -31.85 -15.48 6.33
N ASN A 70 -33.04 -14.92 6.54
CA ASN A 70 -33.76 -14.21 5.49
C ASN A 70 -32.98 -12.99 5.00
N ARG A 71 -32.29 -12.26 5.88
CA ARG A 71 -31.44 -11.13 5.50
C ARG A 71 -30.25 -11.57 4.68
N LEU A 72 -29.51 -12.59 5.13
CA LEU A 72 -28.38 -13.18 4.39
C LEU A 72 -28.82 -13.57 2.97
N ARG A 73 -29.94 -14.28 2.85
CA ARG A 73 -30.50 -14.71 1.55
C ARG A 73 -30.91 -13.53 0.67
N LYS A 74 -31.57 -12.50 1.23
CA LYS A 74 -32.02 -11.33 0.46
C LYS A 74 -30.85 -10.44 -0.01
N ARG A 75 -29.71 -10.47 0.69
CA ARG A 75 -28.56 -9.58 0.45
C ARG A 75 -27.29 -10.32 -0.01
N CYS A 76 -27.43 -11.50 -0.61
CA CYS A 76 -26.30 -12.28 -1.14
C CYS A 76 -25.55 -11.56 -2.28
N GLY A 77 -26.22 -10.73 -3.07
CA GLY A 77 -25.63 -9.83 -4.07
C GLY A 77 -24.99 -8.59 -3.44
N PHE A 78 -24.09 -8.79 -2.47
CA PHE A 78 -23.59 -7.70 -1.63
C PHE A 78 -22.72 -6.69 -2.40
N ILE A 79 -22.14 -7.04 -3.56
CA ILE A 79 -21.33 -6.12 -4.38
C ILE A 79 -22.21 -5.24 -5.29
N CYS A 80 -23.19 -5.83 -5.98
CA CYS A 80 -24.15 -5.09 -6.80
C CYS A 80 -25.54 -5.72 -6.64
N SER A 81 -26.48 -4.98 -6.04
CA SER A 81 -27.85 -5.48 -5.84
C SER A 81 -28.75 -5.16 -7.03
N TRP A 82 -28.73 -6.02 -8.07
CA TRP A 82 -29.61 -5.90 -9.25
C TRP A 82 -31.09 -6.22 -9.00
N ARG A 83 -31.46 -6.55 -7.76
CA ARG A 83 -32.88 -6.70 -7.37
C ARG A 83 -33.67 -5.39 -7.53
N ASN A 84 -33.00 -4.25 -7.39
CA ASN A 84 -33.52 -2.95 -7.78
C ASN A 84 -32.51 -2.33 -8.77
N PRO A 85 -32.89 -2.07 -10.03
CA PRO A 85 -31.95 -1.60 -11.05
C PRO A 85 -31.30 -0.27 -10.68
N PHE A 86 -32.01 0.65 -10.01
CA PHE A 86 -31.44 1.92 -9.56
C PHE A 86 -30.33 1.73 -8.53
N VAL A 87 -30.54 0.83 -7.56
CA VAL A 87 -29.53 0.51 -6.54
C VAL A 87 -28.35 -0.21 -7.18
N GLY A 88 -28.61 -1.12 -8.12
CA GLY A 88 -27.55 -1.80 -8.89
C GLY A 88 -26.67 -0.84 -9.69
N ILE A 89 -27.27 0.16 -10.35
CA ILE A 89 -26.53 1.20 -11.10
C ILE A 89 -25.68 2.03 -10.13
N ILE A 90 -26.24 2.49 -9.01
CA ILE A 90 -25.49 3.27 -8.02
C ILE A 90 -24.32 2.46 -7.46
N ASP A 91 -24.56 1.19 -7.11
CA ASP A 91 -23.52 0.28 -6.62
C ASP A 91 -22.39 0.09 -7.64
N ALA A 92 -22.75 -0.09 -8.91
CA ALA A 92 -21.79 -0.22 -10.01
C ALA A 92 -20.99 1.07 -10.22
N VAL A 93 -21.63 2.23 -10.20
CA VAL A 93 -20.96 3.54 -10.30
C VAL A 93 -19.99 3.74 -9.15
N MET A 94 -20.38 3.41 -7.90
CA MET A 94 -19.47 3.50 -6.75
C MET A 94 -18.26 2.57 -6.90
N LEU A 95 -18.47 1.33 -7.37
CA LEU A 95 -17.39 0.39 -7.59
C LEU A 95 -16.44 0.84 -8.69
N ILE A 96 -16.97 1.35 -9.81
CA ILE A 96 -16.17 1.91 -10.91
C ILE A 96 -15.38 3.12 -10.41
N LEU A 97 -16.01 4.03 -9.69
CA LEU A 97 -15.35 5.21 -9.12
C LEU A 97 -14.23 4.82 -8.16
N LEU A 98 -14.46 3.84 -7.28
CA LEU A 98 -13.44 3.31 -6.38
C LEU A 98 -12.25 2.74 -7.18
N CYS A 99 -12.52 1.94 -8.22
CA CYS A 99 -11.48 1.38 -9.08
C CYS A 99 -10.68 2.47 -9.81
N VAL A 100 -11.33 3.50 -10.35
CA VAL A 100 -10.66 4.62 -11.03
C VAL A 100 -9.82 5.42 -10.04
N VAL A 101 -10.35 5.75 -8.87
CA VAL A 101 -9.64 6.50 -7.84
C VAL A 101 -8.41 5.71 -7.36
N VAL A 102 -8.59 4.45 -6.98
CA VAL A 102 -7.53 3.63 -6.39
C VAL A 102 -6.50 3.19 -7.44
N ALA A 103 -6.91 2.79 -8.64
CA ALA A 103 -5.99 2.21 -9.62
C ALA A 103 -5.41 3.22 -10.63
N ILE A 104 -6.01 4.40 -10.78
CA ILE A 104 -5.57 5.40 -11.77
C ILE A 104 -5.17 6.71 -11.06
N ILE A 105 -6.11 7.35 -10.36
CA ILE A 105 -5.90 8.71 -9.81
C ILE A 105 -4.83 8.71 -8.72
N LEU A 106 -4.99 7.89 -7.67
CA LEU A 106 -4.04 7.86 -6.56
C LEU A 106 -2.63 7.44 -7.00
N PRO A 107 -2.44 6.39 -7.84
CA PRO A 107 -1.15 6.08 -8.43
C PRO A 107 -0.58 7.26 -9.23
N ALA A 108 -1.35 7.88 -10.14
CA ALA A 108 -0.87 9.01 -10.92
C ALA A 108 -0.38 10.17 -10.04
N LEU A 109 -1.12 10.53 -8.99
CA LEU A 109 -0.73 11.56 -8.01
C LEU A 109 0.54 11.17 -7.24
N THR A 110 0.64 9.92 -6.77
CA THR A 110 1.84 9.45 -6.06
C THR A 110 3.05 9.36 -6.98
N MET A 111 2.86 9.07 -8.26
CA MET A 111 3.94 8.95 -9.23
C MET A 111 4.44 10.32 -9.69
N SER A 112 3.54 11.29 -9.90
CA SER A 112 3.92 12.65 -10.28
C SER A 112 4.68 13.38 -9.16
N ALA A 113 4.45 13.01 -7.89
CA ALA A 113 5.21 13.54 -6.75
C ALA A 113 6.73 13.35 -6.88
N PHE A 114 7.18 12.22 -7.46
CA PHE A 114 8.62 11.92 -7.63
C PHE A 114 9.15 12.22 -9.03
N ALA A 115 8.27 12.36 -10.04
CA ALA A 115 8.68 12.48 -11.43
C ALA A 115 9.43 13.79 -11.72
N PHE A 116 8.88 14.94 -11.32
CA PHE A 116 9.49 16.25 -11.57
C PHE A 116 10.79 16.47 -10.80
N PRO A 117 10.90 16.12 -9.50
CA PRO A 117 12.17 16.22 -8.79
C PRO A 117 13.24 15.31 -9.39
N THR A 118 12.88 14.08 -9.80
CA THR A 118 13.82 13.17 -10.46
C THR A 118 14.32 13.74 -11.78
N ALA A 119 13.43 14.28 -12.62
CA ALA A 119 13.79 14.92 -13.88
C ALA A 119 14.72 16.12 -13.67
N PHE A 120 14.46 16.93 -12.63
CA PHE A 120 15.30 18.07 -12.26
C PHE A 120 16.71 17.63 -11.82
N VAL A 121 16.82 16.56 -11.03
CA VAL A 121 18.11 15.99 -10.61
C VAL A 121 18.89 15.42 -11.80
N VAL A 122 18.22 14.73 -12.72
CA VAL A 122 18.88 14.18 -13.92
C VAL A 122 19.40 15.32 -14.81
N ASP A 123 18.62 16.38 -15.00
CA ASP A 123 19.05 17.59 -15.72
C ASP A 123 20.24 18.27 -15.04
N TYR A 124 20.24 18.38 -13.71
CA TYR A 124 21.34 19.00 -12.98
C TYR A 124 22.64 18.16 -13.02
N LEU A 125 22.55 16.83 -12.91
CA LEU A 125 23.74 15.96 -12.85
C LEU A 125 24.30 15.60 -14.23
N PHE A 126 23.42 15.35 -15.21
CA PHE A 126 23.79 14.81 -16.52
C PHE A 126 23.31 15.68 -17.68
N GLY A 127 22.51 16.72 -17.43
CA GLY A 127 21.88 17.50 -18.49
C GLY A 127 22.88 18.18 -19.42
N ASP A 128 24.04 18.60 -18.93
CA ASP A 128 25.09 19.18 -19.77
C ASP A 128 25.67 18.15 -20.75
N ILE A 129 26.03 16.96 -20.24
CA ILE A 129 26.52 15.82 -21.05
C ILE A 129 25.47 15.35 -22.05
N LEU A 130 24.19 15.30 -21.63
CA LEU A 130 23.08 14.89 -22.50
C LEU A 130 22.79 15.93 -23.59
N ARG A 131 23.05 17.22 -23.33
CA ARG A 131 22.86 18.31 -24.29
C ARG A 131 24.04 18.54 -25.23
N MET A 132 25.24 18.02 -24.97
CA MET A 132 26.41 18.29 -25.83
C MET A 132 26.23 17.87 -27.29
N GLY A 133 25.45 16.80 -27.54
CA GLY A 133 25.09 16.37 -28.88
C GLY A 133 23.99 17.20 -29.55
N PHE A 134 23.53 18.30 -28.93
CA PHE A 134 22.42 19.11 -29.42
C PHE A 134 22.69 20.63 -29.28
N GLN A 135 22.40 21.39 -30.34
CA GLN A 135 22.30 22.86 -30.28
C GLN A 135 20.93 23.27 -29.75
N CYS A 136 20.86 23.57 -28.46
CA CYS A 136 19.67 24.15 -27.82
C CYS A 136 19.67 25.69 -27.93
N PRO A 137 18.50 26.34 -28.11
CA PRO A 137 18.42 27.80 -28.06
C PRO A 137 18.80 28.29 -26.66
N THR A 138 19.92 29.02 -26.58
CA THR A 138 20.36 29.74 -25.37
C THR A 138 19.60 31.05 -25.22
N SER A 139 19.13 31.38 -24.01
CA SER A 139 18.40 32.64 -23.70
C SER A 139 19.17 33.93 -24.03
N SER A 140 20.45 33.86 -24.39
CA SER A 140 21.32 35.01 -24.69
C SER A 140 21.61 35.21 -26.18
N ALA A 141 21.17 34.32 -27.08
CA ALA A 141 21.40 34.48 -28.52
C ALA A 141 20.09 34.77 -29.26
N ARG A 142 19.78 36.07 -29.44
CA ARG A 142 18.82 36.54 -30.44
C ARG A 142 19.37 36.25 -31.83
N THR A 143 19.16 35.05 -32.32
CA THR A 143 19.22 34.76 -33.75
C THR A 143 17.96 34.02 -34.14
N ASN A 144 17.36 34.48 -35.24
CA ASN A 144 16.06 34.12 -35.82
C ASN A 144 15.86 32.61 -36.06
N ILE A 145 15.77 31.83 -34.99
CA ILE A 145 15.20 30.50 -34.99
C ILE A 145 13.87 30.68 -34.28
N THR A 146 12.78 30.41 -34.99
CA THR A 146 11.44 30.40 -34.42
C THR A 146 11.46 29.58 -33.12
N GLU A 147 10.94 30.14 -32.03
CA GLU A 147 10.81 29.51 -30.70
C GLU A 147 10.04 28.16 -30.70
N ASP A 148 9.64 27.69 -31.87
CA ASP A 148 8.85 26.50 -32.14
C ASP A 148 9.72 25.24 -32.40
N GLN A 149 11.06 25.36 -32.41
CA GLN A 149 11.98 24.25 -32.67
C GLN A 149 12.97 24.06 -31.51
N GLY A 150 12.79 22.98 -30.73
CA GLY A 150 13.73 22.54 -29.67
C GLY A 150 15.14 22.18 -30.19
N CYS A 151 16.00 21.59 -29.37
CA CYS A 151 17.43 21.44 -29.70
C CYS A 151 17.75 20.65 -30.99
N ALA A 152 18.60 21.15 -31.89
CA ALA A 152 18.97 20.47 -33.14
C ALA A 152 20.17 19.52 -32.92
N LEU A 153 20.16 18.31 -33.48
CA LEU A 153 21.24 17.33 -33.30
C LEU A 153 22.54 17.77 -34.03
N VAL A 154 23.68 17.76 -33.34
CA VAL A 154 25.02 18.08 -33.89
C VAL A 154 25.99 16.93 -33.60
N GLU A 155 26.86 16.67 -34.58
CA GLU A 155 27.49 15.39 -34.92
C GLU A 155 28.48 14.76 -33.90
N SER A 156 28.70 15.33 -32.70
CA SER A 156 29.58 14.71 -31.70
C SER A 156 28.81 14.20 -30.47
N GLN A 157 28.64 12.87 -30.36
CA GLN A 157 27.95 12.19 -29.26
C GLN A 157 28.90 11.40 -28.33
N ASP A 158 30.22 11.58 -28.43
CA ASP A 158 31.22 10.73 -27.78
C ASP A 158 31.08 10.69 -26.25
N GLU A 159 30.84 11.83 -25.60
CA GLU A 159 30.68 11.90 -24.14
C GLU A 159 29.34 11.29 -23.68
N THR A 160 28.27 11.50 -24.46
CA THR A 160 26.95 10.88 -24.19
C THR A 160 27.03 9.36 -24.26
N PHE A 161 27.72 8.80 -25.27
CA PHE A 161 27.93 7.36 -25.37
C PHE A 161 28.83 6.82 -24.26
N THR A 162 29.85 7.57 -23.85
CA THR A 162 30.71 7.21 -22.72
C THR A 162 29.90 7.11 -21.43
N LEU A 163 29.01 8.07 -21.15
CA LEU A 163 28.10 8.04 -20.01
C LEU A 163 27.23 6.77 -20.02
N PHE A 164 26.60 6.45 -21.15
CA PHE A 164 25.78 5.25 -21.29
C PHE A 164 26.59 3.97 -21.11
N GLY A 165 27.80 3.92 -21.66
CA GLY A 165 28.72 2.81 -21.51
C GLY A 165 29.10 2.55 -20.05
N VAL A 166 29.43 3.61 -19.30
CA VAL A 166 29.75 3.54 -17.87
C VAL A 166 28.54 3.06 -17.05
N LEU A 167 27.36 3.66 -17.25
CA LEU A 167 26.15 3.27 -16.52
C LEU A 167 25.71 1.84 -16.84
N PHE A 168 25.86 1.40 -18.09
CA PHE A 168 25.62 0.02 -18.51
C PHE A 168 26.62 -0.95 -17.85
N ALA A 169 27.91 -0.62 -17.88
CA ALA A 169 28.95 -1.42 -17.24
C ALA A 169 28.75 -1.55 -15.73
N CYS A 170 28.39 -0.46 -15.03
CA CYS A 170 28.05 -0.49 -13.61
C CYS A 170 26.85 -1.40 -13.33
N THR A 171 25.81 -1.33 -14.16
CA THR A 171 24.59 -2.12 -14.01
C THR A 171 24.88 -3.62 -14.19
N VAL A 172 25.60 -3.99 -15.25
CA VAL A 172 26.03 -5.36 -15.50
C VAL A 172 26.98 -5.85 -14.40
N GLY A 173 27.93 -5.00 -13.97
CA GLY A 173 28.87 -5.30 -12.90
C GLY A 173 28.18 -5.66 -11.58
N PHE A 174 27.23 -4.83 -11.13
CA PHE A 174 26.46 -5.13 -9.91
C PHE A 174 25.55 -6.35 -10.06
N TYR A 175 25.00 -6.59 -11.26
CA TYR A 175 24.20 -7.78 -11.54
C TYR A 175 25.04 -9.07 -11.44
N LEU A 176 26.21 -9.09 -12.07
CA LEU A 176 27.13 -10.23 -12.02
C LEU A 176 27.65 -10.45 -10.60
N LEU A 177 28.00 -9.37 -9.89
CA LEU A 177 28.46 -9.44 -8.50
C LEU A 177 27.37 -10.02 -7.58
N LYS A 178 26.10 -9.66 -7.81
CA LYS A 178 24.95 -10.24 -7.12
C LYS A 178 24.79 -11.73 -7.41
N LEU A 179 25.04 -12.18 -8.65
CA LEU A 179 24.93 -13.58 -9.04
C LEU A 179 26.07 -14.43 -8.45
N LEU A 180 27.30 -13.90 -8.45
CA LEU A 180 28.49 -14.58 -7.92
C LEU A 180 28.47 -14.71 -6.40
N LEU A 181 27.98 -13.69 -5.69
CA LEU A 181 27.87 -13.70 -4.22
C LEU A 181 26.56 -14.34 -3.71
N HIS A 182 25.75 -14.91 -4.61
CA HIS A 182 24.47 -15.55 -4.30
C HIS A 182 24.55 -16.65 -3.21
N PRO A 183 25.59 -17.51 -3.14
CA PRO A 183 25.61 -18.60 -2.16
C PRO A 183 26.19 -18.24 -0.79
N CYS A 184 26.84 -17.09 -0.60
CA CYS A 184 27.77 -16.93 0.54
C CYS A 184 27.33 -15.94 1.65
N HIS A 185 26.46 -14.95 1.40
CA HIS A 185 26.12 -13.95 2.44
C HIS A 185 24.79 -13.20 2.19
N SER A 186 23.79 -13.41 3.05
CA SER A 186 22.45 -12.79 2.92
C SER A 186 22.46 -11.25 3.04
N SER A 187 23.32 -10.70 3.89
CA SER A 187 23.44 -9.24 4.09
C SER A 187 24.04 -8.51 2.88
N ILE A 188 25.01 -9.14 2.20
CA ILE A 188 25.67 -8.55 1.02
C ILE A 188 24.73 -8.58 -0.19
N ARG A 189 23.91 -9.63 -0.32
CA ARG A 189 22.88 -9.77 -1.36
C ARG A 189 21.91 -8.59 -1.39
N SER A 190 21.43 -8.13 -0.23
CA SER A 190 20.49 -7.00 -0.13
C SER A 190 21.12 -5.69 -0.61
N LYS A 191 22.36 -5.42 -0.18
CA LYS A 191 23.13 -4.23 -0.60
C LYS A 191 23.42 -4.22 -2.10
N LEU A 192 23.79 -5.37 -2.67
CA LEU A 192 24.03 -5.49 -4.12
C LEU A 192 22.74 -5.37 -4.94
N LYS A 193 21.62 -5.90 -4.45
CA LYS A 193 20.30 -5.71 -5.07
C LYS A 193 19.95 -4.22 -5.19
N LEU A 194 20.22 -3.45 -4.13
CA LEU A 194 20.00 -2.00 -4.10
C LEU A 194 20.90 -1.27 -5.11
N LEU A 195 22.21 -1.54 -5.10
CA LEU A 195 23.16 -0.89 -6.03
C LEU A 195 22.85 -1.18 -7.50
N TYR A 196 22.55 -2.45 -7.82
CA TYR A 196 22.09 -2.84 -9.15
C TYR A 196 20.84 -2.06 -9.57
N PHE A 197 19.84 -1.96 -8.69
CA PHE A 197 18.59 -1.28 -8.99
C PHE A 197 18.80 0.23 -9.20
N CYS A 198 19.58 0.89 -8.34
CA CYS A 198 19.92 2.31 -8.50
C CYS A 198 20.65 2.58 -9.83
N SER A 199 21.65 1.76 -10.17
CA SER A 199 22.39 1.87 -11.42
C SER A 199 21.49 1.67 -12.65
N PHE A 200 20.61 0.66 -12.61
CA PHE A 200 19.65 0.40 -13.68
C PHE A 200 18.66 1.56 -13.86
N CYS A 201 18.14 2.13 -12.78
CA CYS A 201 17.25 3.30 -12.84
C CYS A 201 17.95 4.52 -13.43
N LEU A 202 19.20 4.80 -13.06
CA LEU A 202 19.98 5.91 -13.62
C LEU A 202 20.22 5.74 -15.12
N LEU A 203 20.61 4.54 -15.56
CA LEU A 203 20.75 4.22 -16.98
C LEU A 203 19.44 4.48 -17.74
N LEU A 204 18.33 3.99 -17.20
CA LEU A 204 17.04 4.09 -17.83
C LEU A 204 16.53 5.53 -17.92
N MET A 205 16.76 6.34 -16.87
CA MET A 205 16.37 7.76 -16.80
C MET A 205 17.25 8.68 -17.63
N THR A 206 18.42 8.24 -18.10
CA THR A 206 19.31 9.01 -18.98
C THR A 206 19.20 8.56 -20.44
N PHE A 207 19.18 7.25 -20.69
CA PHE A 207 19.13 6.66 -22.03
C PHE A 207 17.77 6.85 -22.71
N LEU A 208 16.64 6.59 -22.03
CA LEU A 208 15.32 6.66 -22.68
C LEU A 208 14.93 8.08 -23.14
N PRO A 209 15.13 9.15 -22.33
CA PRO A 209 14.87 10.52 -22.79
C PRO A 209 15.69 10.89 -24.01
N TRP A 210 16.98 10.50 -24.03
CA TRP A 210 17.86 10.71 -25.19
C TRP A 210 17.35 9.95 -26.42
N PHE A 211 17.00 8.67 -26.26
CA PHE A 211 16.44 7.85 -27.34
C PHE A 211 15.15 8.47 -27.91
N PHE A 212 14.26 8.96 -27.04
CA PHE A 212 13.03 9.65 -27.47
C PHE A 212 13.29 10.99 -28.15
N GLU A 213 14.40 11.67 -27.84
CA GLU A 213 14.76 12.92 -28.50
C GLU A 213 15.37 12.66 -29.88
N VAL A 214 16.29 11.70 -29.99
CA VAL A 214 16.94 11.38 -31.27
C VAL A 214 15.97 10.73 -32.26
N PHE A 215 15.23 9.71 -31.84
CA PHE A 215 14.47 8.86 -32.78
C PHE A 215 12.99 9.25 -32.89
N LEU A 216 12.32 9.62 -31.79
CA LEU A 216 10.88 9.89 -31.81
C LEU A 216 10.53 11.32 -32.23
N ARG A 217 11.49 12.26 -32.19
CA ARG A 217 11.28 13.63 -32.67
C ARG A 217 11.27 13.74 -34.18
N VAL A 218 12.13 13.00 -34.87
CA VAL A 218 12.39 13.18 -36.32
C VAL A 218 11.31 12.54 -37.19
N HIS A 219 10.68 11.42 -36.77
CA HIS A 219 9.85 10.65 -37.70
C HIS A 219 8.37 10.50 -37.40
N THR A 220 7.86 10.46 -36.16
CA THR A 220 6.43 10.09 -35.97
C THR A 220 5.86 10.32 -34.55
N SER A 221 6.08 11.50 -33.96
CA SER A 221 5.77 11.79 -32.54
C SER A 221 4.34 11.42 -32.10
N VAL A 222 3.29 11.87 -32.80
CA VAL A 222 1.90 11.66 -32.31
C VAL A 222 1.42 10.23 -32.53
N TYR A 223 1.71 9.63 -33.69
CA TYR A 223 1.21 8.29 -34.01
C TYR A 223 1.93 7.22 -33.19
N VAL A 224 3.25 7.27 -33.03
CA VAL A 224 3.98 6.29 -32.22
C VAL A 224 3.58 6.39 -30.75
N ASN A 225 3.43 7.60 -30.21
CA ASN A 225 2.88 7.80 -28.86
C ASN A 225 1.47 7.22 -28.74
N GLY A 226 0.62 7.46 -29.73
CA GLY A 226 -0.74 6.92 -29.81
C GLY A 226 -0.75 5.38 -29.86
N PHE A 227 0.11 4.76 -30.66
CA PHE A 227 0.24 3.30 -30.75
C PHE A 227 0.79 2.68 -29.47
N VAL A 228 1.78 3.30 -28.83
CA VAL A 228 2.32 2.84 -27.55
C VAL A 228 1.27 2.93 -26.45
N LEU A 229 0.53 4.04 -26.37
CA LEU A 229 -0.55 4.21 -25.40
C LEU A 229 -1.70 3.24 -25.67
N LEU A 230 -2.18 3.15 -26.92
CA LEU A 230 -3.27 2.25 -27.31
C LEU A 230 -2.87 0.78 -27.10
N GLY A 231 -1.67 0.40 -27.50
CA GLY A 231 -1.10 -0.93 -27.29
C GLY A 231 -0.96 -1.25 -25.81
N SER A 232 -0.50 -0.31 -25.00
CA SER A 232 -0.38 -0.50 -23.54
C SER A 232 -1.75 -0.65 -22.88
N VAL A 233 -2.75 0.14 -23.28
CA VAL A 233 -4.13 0.02 -22.79
C VAL A 233 -4.76 -1.30 -23.23
N ALA A 234 -4.56 -1.70 -24.49
CA ALA A 234 -5.05 -2.97 -25.03
C ALA A 234 -4.41 -4.17 -24.32
N LEU A 235 -3.11 -4.14 -24.04
CA LEU A 235 -2.42 -5.16 -23.25
C LEU A 235 -2.90 -5.17 -21.79
N TRP A 236 -3.15 -3.99 -21.22
CA TRP A 236 -3.61 -3.85 -19.84
C TRP A 236 -5.04 -4.36 -19.63
N LEU A 237 -5.94 -4.15 -20.60
CA LEU A 237 -7.33 -4.63 -20.57
C LEU A 237 -7.47 -6.09 -21.06
N GLY A 238 -6.76 -6.46 -22.12
CA GLY A 238 -6.93 -7.73 -22.82
C GLY A 238 -6.13 -8.90 -22.23
N PHE A 239 -5.00 -8.63 -21.55
CA PHE A 239 -4.10 -9.67 -21.05
C PHE A 239 -3.74 -9.45 -19.57
N PRO A 240 -4.53 -9.98 -18.62
CA PRO A 240 -4.25 -9.89 -17.19
C PRO A 240 -2.81 -10.22 -16.77
N PRO A 241 -2.10 -11.20 -17.38
CA PRO A 241 -0.70 -11.50 -17.03
C PRO A 241 0.30 -10.41 -17.44
N LEU A 242 0.04 -9.71 -18.55
CA LEU A 242 0.92 -8.67 -19.11
C LEU A 242 0.62 -7.28 -18.55
N ARG A 243 -0.49 -7.11 -17.84
CA ARG A 243 -0.92 -5.86 -17.19
C ARG A 243 0.20 -5.19 -16.38
N ASN A 244 1.00 -5.98 -15.65
CA ASN A 244 2.12 -5.48 -14.84
C ASN A 244 3.26 -4.92 -15.68
N MET A 245 3.60 -5.60 -16.77
CA MET A 245 4.63 -5.14 -17.69
C MET A 245 4.17 -3.89 -18.43
N ALA A 246 2.90 -3.83 -18.83
CA ALA A 246 2.29 -2.66 -19.43
C ALA A 246 2.26 -1.45 -18.47
N SER A 247 1.86 -1.64 -17.21
CA SER A 247 1.85 -0.56 -16.22
C SER A 247 3.26 -0.06 -15.87
N LEU A 248 4.22 -0.96 -15.70
CA LEU A 248 5.63 -0.58 -15.47
C LEU A 248 6.21 0.14 -16.70
N ALA A 249 5.92 -0.34 -17.90
CA ALA A 249 6.35 0.30 -19.14
C ALA A 249 5.74 1.70 -19.29
N LEU A 250 4.43 1.86 -19.02
CA LEU A 250 3.77 3.18 -19.01
C LEU A 250 4.39 4.12 -17.97
N LEU A 251 4.76 3.60 -16.80
CA LEU A 251 5.42 4.38 -15.76
C LEU A 251 6.79 4.90 -16.22
N VAL A 252 7.61 3.99 -16.73
CA VAL A 252 8.93 4.29 -17.29
C VAL A 252 8.81 5.29 -18.44
N TYR A 253 7.83 5.08 -19.32
CA TYR A 253 7.53 5.97 -20.44
C TYR A 253 7.19 7.38 -19.95
N ALA A 254 6.29 7.51 -18.98
CA ALA A 254 5.91 8.80 -18.41
C ALA A 254 7.10 9.54 -17.78
N TYR A 255 7.92 8.84 -17.00
CA TYR A 255 9.14 9.42 -16.41
C TYR A 255 10.13 9.88 -17.48
N ALA A 256 10.36 9.07 -18.51
CA ALA A 256 11.27 9.41 -19.60
C ALA A 256 10.80 10.66 -20.37
N TYR A 257 9.49 10.83 -20.58
CA TYR A 257 8.94 12.05 -21.20
C TYR A 257 9.08 13.30 -20.33
N ILE A 258 8.88 13.18 -19.01
CA ILE A 258 9.05 14.31 -18.09
C ILE A 258 10.54 14.72 -18.02
N THR A 259 11.45 13.75 -17.97
CA THR A 259 12.90 14.01 -18.05
C THR A 259 13.29 14.65 -19.38
N LYS A 260 12.74 14.14 -20.50
CA LYS A 260 12.94 14.73 -21.82
C LYS A 260 12.46 16.20 -21.86
N TRP A 261 11.27 16.47 -21.30
CA TRP A 261 10.70 17.82 -21.23
C TRP A 261 11.65 18.80 -20.55
N ARG A 262 12.29 18.40 -19.44
CA ARG A 262 13.26 19.24 -18.73
C ARG A 262 14.62 19.35 -19.43
N VAL A 263 15.23 18.23 -19.77
CA VAL A 263 16.62 18.16 -20.26
C VAL A 263 16.77 18.80 -21.65
N TYR A 264 15.89 18.41 -22.59
CA TYR A 264 15.97 18.85 -23.99
C TYR A 264 15.09 20.04 -24.31
N LYS A 265 14.32 20.55 -23.34
CA LYS A 265 13.40 21.70 -23.49
C LYS A 265 12.47 21.56 -24.71
N SER A 266 12.13 20.32 -25.07
CA SER A 266 11.36 19.95 -26.26
C SER A 266 9.87 19.80 -25.90
N PRO A 267 8.94 20.07 -26.82
CA PRO A 267 7.51 19.86 -26.56
C PRO A 267 7.17 18.39 -26.32
N VAL A 268 6.26 18.14 -25.37
CA VAL A 268 5.78 16.80 -25.01
C VAL A 268 4.27 16.79 -25.07
N LEU A 269 3.69 15.88 -25.87
CA LEU A 269 2.23 15.67 -25.97
C LEU A 269 1.44 16.98 -26.13
N LEU A 270 1.86 17.85 -27.06
CA LEU A 270 1.27 19.18 -27.37
C LEU A 270 1.51 20.28 -26.31
N ILE A 271 2.24 19.99 -25.23
CA ILE A 271 2.61 20.99 -24.23
C ILE A 271 4.00 21.54 -24.54
N ASN A 272 4.07 22.85 -24.80
CA ASN A 272 5.33 23.55 -25.02
C ASN A 272 6.11 23.71 -23.71
N TYR A 273 7.43 23.64 -23.80
CA TYR A 273 8.29 23.86 -22.65
C TYR A 273 8.34 25.34 -22.28
N THR A 274 8.11 25.64 -21.01
CA THR A 274 8.35 26.96 -20.41
C THR A 274 9.03 26.73 -19.06
N GLU A 275 10.06 27.51 -18.75
CA GLU A 275 10.76 27.41 -17.45
C GLU A 275 9.77 27.60 -16.29
N ASP A 276 8.92 28.63 -16.36
CA ASP A 276 7.87 28.89 -15.37
C ASP A 276 6.87 27.73 -15.24
N GLY A 277 6.50 27.10 -16.36
CA GLY A 277 5.60 25.96 -16.36
C GLY A 277 6.20 24.75 -15.65
N PHE A 278 7.49 24.46 -15.91
CA PHE A 278 8.20 23.39 -15.22
C PHE A 278 8.33 23.68 -13.72
N TYR A 279 8.68 24.91 -13.32
CA TYR A 279 8.81 25.26 -11.90
C TYR A 279 7.48 25.20 -11.15
N ARG A 280 6.35 25.61 -11.76
CA ARG A 280 5.02 25.40 -11.17
C ARG A 280 4.70 23.92 -10.99
N ALA A 281 5.06 23.09 -11.95
CA ALA A 281 4.89 21.63 -11.85
C ALA A 281 5.79 21.02 -10.76
N LEU A 282 7.03 21.49 -10.62
CA LEU A 282 7.95 21.09 -9.55
C LEU A 282 7.39 21.47 -8.17
N LEU A 283 6.87 22.69 -8.01
CA LEU A 283 6.21 23.11 -6.77
C LEU A 283 4.97 22.27 -6.46
N GLY A 284 4.14 21.99 -7.47
CA GLY A 284 3.01 21.08 -7.35
C GLY A 284 3.44 19.67 -6.92
N SER A 285 4.55 19.17 -7.46
CA SER A 285 5.11 17.87 -7.07
C SER A 285 5.62 17.85 -5.63
N ALA A 286 6.14 18.97 -5.12
CA ALA A 286 6.55 19.10 -3.72
C ALA A 286 5.34 19.03 -2.77
N ILE A 287 4.21 19.67 -3.12
CA ILE A 287 2.95 19.55 -2.39
C ILE A 287 2.42 18.10 -2.45
N LEU A 288 2.53 17.45 -3.61
CA LEU A 288 2.16 16.03 -3.75
C LEU A 288 3.08 15.11 -2.95
N LEU A 289 4.36 15.42 -2.82
CA LEU A 289 5.30 14.69 -1.97
C LEU A 289 4.89 14.79 -0.50
N TRP A 290 4.51 15.99 -0.06
CA TRP A 290 3.99 16.23 1.30
C TRP A 290 2.67 15.49 1.56
N THR A 291 1.75 15.48 0.59
CA THR A 291 0.47 14.76 0.71
C THR A 291 0.58 13.25 0.47
N GLY A 292 1.68 12.80 -0.12
CA GLY A 292 1.92 11.41 -0.54
C GLY A 292 1.66 10.36 0.53
N PRO A 293 2.12 10.52 1.79
CA PRO A 293 1.80 9.61 2.89
C PRO A 293 0.30 9.45 3.14
N PHE A 294 -0.46 10.54 3.06
CA PHE A 294 -1.91 10.50 3.26
C PHE A 294 -2.61 9.80 2.11
N LEU A 295 -2.23 10.14 0.87
CA LEU A 295 -2.74 9.47 -0.34
C LEU A 295 -2.42 7.97 -0.31
N GLY A 296 -1.23 7.61 0.16
CA GLY A 296 -0.79 6.23 0.36
C GLY A 296 -1.62 5.46 1.38
N MET A 297 -1.94 6.07 2.54
CA MET A 297 -2.81 5.43 3.53
C MET A 297 -4.25 5.28 3.03
N VAL A 298 -4.80 6.31 2.38
CA VAL A 298 -6.13 6.23 1.73
C VAL A 298 -6.16 5.10 0.73
N LYS A 299 -5.13 5.02 -0.13
CA LYS A 299 -4.96 3.96 -1.11
C LYS A 299 -4.93 2.57 -0.48
N MET A 300 -4.23 2.40 0.64
CA MET A 300 -4.13 1.12 1.35
C MET A 300 -5.44 0.73 2.06
N ALA A 301 -6.21 1.70 2.55
CA ALA A 301 -7.40 1.44 3.37
C ALA A 301 -8.71 1.42 2.55
N ALA A 302 -8.79 2.09 1.40
CA ALA A 302 -10.03 2.34 0.67
C ALA A 302 -10.76 1.06 0.25
N VAL A 303 -10.04 0.10 -0.36
CA VAL A 303 -10.64 -1.17 -0.83
C VAL A 303 -11.15 -2.01 0.34
N GLN A 304 -10.36 -2.10 1.41
CA GLN A 304 -10.73 -2.83 2.62
C GLN A 304 -11.95 -2.20 3.32
N THR A 305 -11.98 -0.86 3.40
CA THR A 305 -13.07 -0.11 4.01
C THR A 305 -14.36 -0.26 3.20
N TYR A 306 -14.26 -0.21 1.87
CA TYR A 306 -15.38 -0.49 0.98
C TYR A 306 -15.91 -1.92 1.18
N ASN A 307 -15.03 -2.93 1.17
CA ASN A 307 -15.43 -4.32 1.38
C ASN A 307 -16.12 -4.51 2.75
N ARG A 308 -15.53 -3.97 3.81
CA ARG A 308 -16.13 -3.95 5.15
C ARG A 308 -17.52 -3.31 5.15
N TRP A 309 -17.65 -2.12 4.55
CA TRP A 309 -18.93 -1.41 4.43
C TRP A 309 -19.99 -2.26 3.73
N ARG A 310 -19.66 -2.88 2.59
CA ARG A 310 -20.60 -3.72 1.83
C ARG A 310 -21.04 -4.94 2.64
N LEU A 311 -20.10 -5.64 3.28
CA LEU A 311 -20.38 -6.84 4.06
C LEU A 311 -21.17 -6.53 5.33
N GLN A 312 -20.79 -5.48 6.06
CA GLN A 312 -21.50 -5.01 7.24
C GLN A 312 -22.94 -4.62 6.86
N LYS A 313 -23.13 -3.79 5.82
CA LYS A 313 -24.45 -3.41 5.31
C LYS A 313 -25.28 -4.63 4.88
N ALA A 314 -24.65 -5.66 4.32
CA ALA A 314 -25.34 -6.86 3.87
C ALA A 314 -25.79 -7.77 5.02
N PHE A 315 -24.88 -8.11 5.95
CA PHE A 315 -25.06 -9.25 6.86
C PHE A 315 -25.28 -8.88 8.32
N PHE A 316 -24.75 -7.75 8.79
CA PHE A 316 -24.87 -7.34 10.19
C PHE A 316 -26.29 -6.85 10.53
N SER A 317 -26.57 -6.71 11.82
CA SER A 317 -27.86 -6.26 12.33
C SER A 317 -28.17 -4.83 11.85
N PRO A 318 -29.45 -4.43 11.69
CA PRO A 318 -29.80 -3.05 11.34
C PRO A 318 -29.15 -2.02 12.27
N GLU A 319 -29.15 -2.31 13.57
CA GLU A 319 -28.59 -1.46 14.63
C GLU A 319 -27.09 -1.24 14.40
N SER A 320 -26.36 -2.28 13.98
CA SER A 320 -24.93 -2.18 13.70
C SER A 320 -24.57 -1.68 12.30
N THR A 321 -25.55 -1.41 11.45
CA THR A 321 -25.32 -0.80 10.13
C THR A 321 -25.60 0.70 10.10
N GLY A 322 -26.55 1.19 10.89
CA GLY A 322 -27.08 2.56 10.78
C GLY A 322 -27.78 2.83 9.44
N CYS A 323 -28.33 4.03 9.25
CA CYS A 323 -29.18 4.36 8.09
C CYS A 323 -28.45 4.25 6.73
N LEU A 324 -27.16 4.62 6.69
CA LEU A 324 -26.34 4.62 5.46
C LEU A 324 -25.43 3.39 5.33
N GLY A 325 -25.40 2.50 6.33
CA GLY A 325 -24.46 1.37 6.38
C GLY A 325 -23.06 1.74 6.85
N CYS A 326 -22.79 3.01 7.17
CA CYS A 326 -21.47 3.53 7.52
C CYS A 326 -21.18 3.52 9.04
N ALA A 327 -22.03 2.88 9.86
CA ALA A 327 -21.83 2.86 11.31
C ALA A 327 -20.47 2.24 11.68
N GLY A 328 -19.71 2.96 12.49
CA GLY A 328 -18.36 2.54 12.90
C GLY A 328 -17.27 2.69 11.84
N ILE A 329 -17.53 3.29 10.67
CA ILE A 329 -16.49 3.71 9.71
C ILE A 329 -16.17 5.17 9.98
N SER A 330 -14.96 5.46 10.43
CA SER A 330 -14.50 6.84 10.70
C SER A 330 -13.29 7.20 9.86
N VAL A 331 -12.96 8.50 9.82
CA VAL A 331 -11.71 8.99 9.20
C VAL A 331 -10.49 8.26 9.81
N ASN A 332 -10.57 7.82 11.07
CA ASN A 332 -9.51 7.07 11.74
C ASN A 332 -9.28 5.67 11.15
N ASP A 333 -10.29 5.06 10.51
CA ASP A 333 -10.11 3.77 9.82
C ASP A 333 -9.28 3.92 8.53
N ILE A 334 -9.18 5.15 8.00
CA ILE A 334 -8.44 5.49 6.78
C ILE A 334 -7.12 6.19 7.12
N ILE A 335 -7.13 7.05 8.14
CA ILE A 335 -6.03 7.92 8.54
C ILE A 335 -5.83 7.80 10.07
N PRO A 336 -4.99 6.87 10.54
CA PRO A 336 -4.88 6.53 11.97
C PRO A 336 -4.41 7.68 12.88
N PHE A 337 -3.62 8.64 12.38
CA PHE A 337 -3.12 9.76 13.20
C PHE A 337 -4.18 10.82 13.54
N CYS A 338 -5.34 10.80 12.87
CA CYS A 338 -6.44 11.74 13.13
C CYS A 338 -7.25 11.38 14.39
N SER A 339 -6.88 10.34 15.14
CA SER A 339 -7.64 9.92 16.33
C SER A 339 -7.40 10.85 17.53
N CYS A 340 -8.41 11.64 17.88
CA CYS A 340 -8.48 12.37 19.15
C CYS A 340 -8.99 11.44 20.26
N ALA A 341 -8.07 10.98 21.12
CA ALA A 341 -8.30 10.23 22.36
C ALA A 341 -9.09 8.90 22.20
N ASP A 342 -8.96 8.01 23.18
CA ASP A 342 -9.80 6.80 23.23
C ASP A 342 -11.26 7.22 23.32
N ALA A 343 -12.06 6.79 22.34
CA ALA A 343 -13.51 6.93 22.45
C ALA A 343 -13.94 6.19 23.72
N THR A 344 -14.57 6.95 24.62
CA THR A 344 -15.13 6.43 25.87
C THR A 344 -16.17 5.34 25.57
N GLU A 345 -16.41 4.44 26.52
CA GLU A 345 -17.32 3.30 26.36
C GLU A 345 -18.74 3.72 25.95
N TRP A 346 -19.24 4.84 26.52
CA TRP A 346 -20.54 5.41 26.15
C TRP A 346 -20.57 5.92 24.69
N GLU A 347 -19.48 6.47 24.20
CA GLU A 347 -19.36 6.96 22.82
C GLU A 347 -19.24 5.81 21.81
N ARG A 348 -18.79 4.62 22.25
CA ARG A 348 -18.78 3.38 21.43
C ARG A 348 -20.16 2.76 21.32
N LEU A 349 -20.88 2.69 22.44
CA LEU A 349 -22.26 2.21 22.52
C LEU A 349 -23.20 3.08 21.69
N ASP A 350 -23.01 4.41 21.74
CA ASP A 350 -23.79 5.39 20.96
C ASP A 350 -23.51 5.27 19.44
N LYS A 351 -22.27 4.93 19.05
CA LYS A 351 -21.88 4.71 17.64
C LYS A 351 -22.40 3.38 17.05
N GLY A 352 -22.95 2.49 17.87
CA GLY A 352 -23.73 1.33 17.41
C GLY A 352 -22.96 0.17 16.77
N PHE A 353 -21.63 0.12 16.80
CA PHE A 353 -20.85 -1.01 16.23
C PHE A 353 -20.35 -1.98 17.33
N VAL A 354 -20.18 -3.26 16.98
CA VAL A 354 -19.74 -4.32 17.91
C VAL A 354 -18.23 -4.59 17.75
N THR A 355 -17.51 -4.75 18.85
CA THR A 355 -16.09 -5.12 18.93
C THR A 355 -15.91 -6.58 19.39
N LEU A 356 -14.70 -7.14 19.26
CA LEU A 356 -14.43 -8.48 19.81
C LEU A 356 -14.54 -8.50 21.34
N GLY A 357 -14.16 -7.41 22.01
CA GLY A 357 -14.27 -7.28 23.47
C GLY A 357 -15.72 -7.34 23.97
N ASP A 358 -16.69 -6.89 23.18
CA ASP A 358 -18.11 -6.94 23.54
C ASP A 358 -18.67 -8.38 23.53
N LEU A 359 -17.98 -9.32 22.87
CA LEU A 359 -18.37 -10.72 22.78
C LEU A 359 -17.82 -11.58 23.94
N VAL A 360 -17.12 -10.99 24.90
CA VAL A 360 -16.56 -11.71 26.05
C VAL A 360 -17.68 -12.40 26.84
N GLY A 361 -17.49 -13.70 27.11
CA GLY A 361 -18.48 -14.52 27.83
C GLY A 361 -19.64 -15.05 26.97
N MET A 362 -19.72 -14.69 25.69
CA MET A 362 -20.73 -15.22 24.77
C MET A 362 -20.36 -16.62 24.27
N LYS A 363 -21.33 -17.53 24.24
CA LYS A 363 -21.20 -18.84 23.56
C LYS A 363 -21.92 -18.84 22.21
N PRO A 364 -21.36 -19.41 21.14
CA PRO A 364 -19.99 -19.93 21.05
C PRO A 364 -18.93 -18.82 21.06
N GLU A 365 -17.76 -19.11 21.62
CA GLU A 365 -16.62 -18.20 21.55
C GLU A 365 -16.15 -18.04 20.10
N TYR A 366 -15.98 -16.80 19.66
CA TYR A 366 -15.54 -16.51 18.30
C TYR A 366 -14.02 -16.66 18.16
N LEU A 367 -13.57 -17.44 17.18
CA LEU A 367 -12.16 -17.56 16.83
C LEU A 367 -11.98 -17.18 15.37
N CYS A 368 -11.27 -16.08 15.10
CA CYS A 368 -10.98 -15.64 13.75
C CYS A 368 -9.50 -15.81 13.44
N ASN A 369 -9.17 -16.63 12.44
CA ASN A 369 -7.78 -16.84 12.05
C ASN A 369 -7.40 -15.90 10.90
N THR A 370 -6.23 -15.29 11.01
CA THR A 370 -5.66 -14.37 10.01
C THR A 370 -4.16 -14.58 9.87
N VAL A 371 -3.58 -14.05 8.79
CA VAL A 371 -2.15 -14.16 8.50
C VAL A 371 -1.51 -12.79 8.68
N VAL A 372 -0.36 -12.74 9.34
CA VAL A 372 0.50 -11.56 9.37
C VAL A 372 1.69 -11.79 8.46
N ASN A 373 1.81 -10.92 7.46
CA ASN A 373 2.82 -11.01 6.43
C ASN A 373 4.10 -10.25 6.81
N ASN A 374 5.24 -10.70 6.27
CA ASN A 374 6.58 -10.12 6.46
C ASN A 374 7.03 -9.99 7.92
N TRP A 375 6.51 -10.82 8.81
CA TRP A 375 6.90 -10.84 10.20
C TRP A 375 7.38 -12.24 10.58
N GLN A 376 8.49 -12.31 11.32
CA GLN A 376 9.00 -13.55 11.91
C GLN A 376 9.50 -13.27 13.33
N LYS A 377 9.22 -14.17 14.26
CA LYS A 377 9.69 -14.07 15.65
C LYS A 377 11.21 -14.26 15.74
N ASP A 378 11.74 -15.30 15.09
CA ASP A 378 13.15 -15.65 15.16
C ASP A 378 13.83 -15.74 13.78
N PRO A 379 15.03 -15.16 13.61
CA PRO A 379 15.78 -15.20 12.35
C PRO A 379 16.40 -16.57 12.03
N ASN A 380 16.41 -17.51 12.99
CA ASN A 380 17.02 -18.85 12.87
C ASN A 380 15.99 -19.99 12.90
N GLY A 381 14.69 -19.68 12.93
CA GLY A 381 13.64 -20.69 12.91
C GLY A 381 13.70 -21.50 11.61
N SER A 382 13.81 -22.82 11.74
CA SER A 382 13.91 -23.77 10.64
C SER A 382 12.58 -23.95 9.90
N SER A 383 12.00 -22.86 9.36
CA SER A 383 10.99 -23.00 8.31
C SER A 383 11.73 -23.18 7.00
N SER A 384 11.84 -24.44 6.58
CA SER A 384 12.49 -24.90 5.36
C SER A 384 11.74 -24.51 4.07
N ASN A 385 11.04 -23.38 4.04
CA ASN A 385 10.36 -22.85 2.86
C ASN A 385 10.28 -21.33 2.95
N ASP A 386 10.48 -20.65 1.82
CA ASP A 386 10.56 -19.20 1.54
C ASP A 386 9.36 -18.31 2.01
N ALA A 387 8.66 -18.68 3.07
CA ALA A 387 7.42 -18.09 3.53
C ALA A 387 7.65 -17.15 4.74
N ALA A 388 7.75 -15.85 4.49
CA ALA A 388 7.79 -14.82 5.54
C ALA A 388 6.39 -14.44 6.04
N PHE A 389 5.64 -15.38 6.63
CA PHE A 389 4.32 -15.11 7.23
C PHE A 389 4.08 -15.93 8.49
N GLU A 390 3.26 -15.39 9.40
CA GLU A 390 2.89 -15.99 10.69
C GLU A 390 1.36 -16.00 10.84
N LEU A 391 0.80 -16.99 11.55
CA LEU A 391 -0.65 -17.11 11.74
C LEU A 391 -1.07 -16.54 13.11
N LEU A 392 -2.09 -15.68 13.11
CA LEU A 392 -2.72 -15.14 14.31
C LEU A 392 -4.16 -15.60 14.46
N THR A 393 -4.54 -15.90 15.70
CA THR A 393 -5.91 -16.17 16.13
C THR A 393 -6.41 -14.97 16.93
N LEU A 394 -7.54 -14.40 16.50
CA LEU A 394 -8.22 -13.29 17.16
C LEU A 394 -9.46 -13.84 17.88
N SER A 395 -9.54 -13.70 19.20
CA SER A 395 -10.70 -14.07 20.01
C SER A 395 -11.18 -12.91 20.89
N PRO A 396 -12.38 -13.01 21.50
CA PRO A 396 -12.83 -12.07 22.52
C PRO A 396 -11.92 -12.06 23.76
N THR A 397 -11.30 -13.19 24.07
CA THR A 397 -10.47 -13.41 25.28
C THR A 397 -9.02 -12.98 25.08
N GLY A 398 -8.49 -13.04 23.86
CA GLY A 398 -7.10 -12.72 23.58
C GLY A 398 -6.74 -12.69 22.09
N ILE A 399 -5.50 -12.30 21.83
CA ILE A 399 -4.88 -12.38 20.50
C ILE A 399 -3.64 -13.25 20.66
N GLU A 400 -3.61 -14.36 19.94
CA GLU A 400 -2.61 -15.40 20.12
C GLU A 400 -1.98 -15.74 18.78
N ARG A 401 -0.70 -16.12 18.83
CA ARG A 401 0.00 -16.66 17.66
C ARG A 401 -0.08 -18.18 17.70
N LEU A 402 -0.35 -18.82 16.56
CA LEU A 402 -0.66 -20.26 16.52
C LEU A 402 0.50 -21.15 17.00
N ASP A 403 1.75 -20.73 16.82
CA ASP A 403 2.97 -21.45 17.24
C ASP A 403 3.50 -20.99 18.61
N GLU A 404 2.76 -20.17 19.36
CA GLU A 404 3.16 -19.75 20.71
C GLU A 404 2.98 -20.90 21.71
N ASN A 405 4.04 -21.19 22.48
CA ASN A 405 3.93 -22.16 23.55
C ASN A 405 2.98 -21.61 24.63
N PRO A 406 2.13 -22.46 25.22
CA PRO A 406 1.22 -22.04 26.28
C PRO A 406 1.94 -21.52 27.54
N ASP A 407 3.24 -21.77 27.71
CA ASP A 407 4.04 -21.20 28.81
C ASP A 407 4.60 -19.79 28.52
N GLU A 408 4.56 -19.34 27.26
CA GLU A 408 4.98 -18.00 26.82
C GLU A 408 3.80 -17.00 26.79
N PHE A 409 2.76 -17.20 27.61
CA PHE A 409 1.62 -16.29 27.75
C PHE A 409 2.11 -14.84 27.92
N SER A 410 2.03 -14.05 26.84
CA SER A 410 1.89 -12.58 26.83
C SER A 410 2.64 -11.84 25.71
N SER A 411 2.91 -12.43 24.53
CA SER A 411 3.46 -11.62 23.41
C SER A 411 2.64 -10.35 23.16
N PHE A 412 1.31 -10.42 23.33
CA PHE A 412 0.37 -9.29 23.18
C PHE A 412 -0.14 -8.65 24.48
N ALA A 413 0.35 -9.01 25.68
CA ALA A 413 -0.14 -8.35 26.89
C ALA A 413 0.23 -6.86 26.94
N GLY A 414 -0.75 -6.02 27.29
CA GLY A 414 -0.60 -4.56 27.31
C GLY A 414 -0.53 -3.90 25.92
N LYS A 415 -0.73 -4.67 24.84
CA LYS A 415 -0.70 -4.22 23.44
C LYS A 415 -2.13 -4.17 22.89
N ILE A 416 -2.32 -4.36 21.59
CA ILE A 416 -3.64 -4.40 20.94
C ILE A 416 -4.56 -5.41 21.65
N GLN A 417 -5.76 -4.98 22.03
CA GLN A 417 -6.72 -5.80 22.75
C GLN A 417 -7.97 -6.10 21.90
N PRO A 418 -8.73 -7.17 22.22
CA PRO A 418 -9.98 -7.46 21.53
C PRO A 418 -10.99 -6.29 21.50
N ARG A 419 -11.01 -5.46 22.55
CA ARG A 419 -11.85 -4.24 22.60
C ARG A 419 -11.51 -3.16 21.55
N ASP A 420 -10.31 -3.21 20.98
CA ASP A 420 -9.84 -2.27 19.96
C ASP A 420 -10.16 -2.75 18.54
N LEU A 421 -10.61 -4.00 18.41
CA LEU A 421 -10.90 -4.66 17.14
C LEU A 421 -12.41 -4.70 16.88
N LYS A 422 -12.87 -3.94 15.88
CA LYS A 422 -14.27 -4.00 15.42
C LYS A 422 -14.55 -5.36 14.79
N LEU A 423 -15.68 -5.98 15.12
CA LEU A 423 -16.05 -7.29 14.59
C LEU A 423 -16.17 -7.27 13.06
N SER A 424 -16.65 -6.17 12.48
CA SER A 424 -16.73 -6.02 11.02
C SER A 424 -15.37 -5.82 10.33
N ASP A 425 -14.37 -5.25 11.02
CA ASP A 425 -12.99 -5.22 10.53
C ASP A 425 -12.38 -6.61 10.55
N VAL A 426 -12.54 -7.33 11.66
CA VAL A 426 -12.04 -8.72 11.82
C VAL A 426 -12.62 -9.63 10.75
N MET A 427 -13.92 -9.54 10.49
CA MET A 427 -14.58 -10.23 9.39
C MET A 427 -13.95 -9.88 8.03
N ALA A 428 -13.85 -8.60 7.69
CA ALA A 428 -13.34 -8.16 6.39
C ALA A 428 -11.88 -8.58 6.20
N THR A 429 -11.07 -8.50 7.26
CA THR A 429 -9.66 -8.91 7.29
C THR A 429 -9.52 -10.43 7.13
N SER A 430 -10.37 -11.23 7.78
CA SER A 430 -10.38 -12.69 7.61
C SER A 430 -10.65 -13.13 6.17
N ALA A 431 -11.31 -12.27 5.38
CA ALA A 431 -11.72 -12.52 4.02
C ALA A 431 -10.89 -11.78 2.96
N ALA A 432 -9.77 -11.19 3.37
CA ALA A 432 -8.77 -10.62 2.49
C ALA A 432 -8.24 -11.68 1.51
N ALA A 433 -8.96 -11.86 0.39
CA ALA A 433 -8.58 -12.78 -0.67
C ALA A 433 -7.39 -12.27 -1.50
N LEU A 434 -7.01 -10.99 -1.31
CA LEU A 434 -5.90 -10.30 -1.95
C LEU A 434 -5.10 -9.55 -0.87
N ALA A 435 -4.50 -10.31 0.04
CA ALA A 435 -3.58 -9.78 1.04
C ALA A 435 -2.27 -9.33 0.37
N LEU A 436 -1.55 -8.41 1.03
CA LEU A 436 -0.24 -7.93 0.58
C LEU A 436 0.77 -9.08 0.33
N TYR A 437 0.62 -10.22 1.02
CA TYR A 437 1.34 -11.46 0.74
C TYR A 437 0.37 -12.65 0.90
N MET A 438 0.41 -13.62 -0.03
CA MET A 438 -0.49 -14.78 -0.04
C MET A 438 0.21 -16.11 0.34
N GLY A 439 1.30 -16.03 1.11
CA GLY A 439 2.03 -17.19 1.60
C GLY A 439 2.49 -18.17 0.51
N VAL A 440 2.03 -19.42 0.53
CA VAL A 440 2.47 -20.47 -0.41
C VAL A 440 2.13 -20.15 -1.88
N TYR A 441 1.12 -19.30 -2.13
CA TYR A 441 0.78 -18.84 -3.49
C TYR A 441 1.69 -17.72 -4.02
N ASP A 442 2.63 -17.24 -3.19
CA ASP A 442 3.53 -16.11 -3.49
C ASP A 442 4.44 -16.39 -4.69
N VAL A 443 5.00 -17.60 -4.80
CA VAL A 443 6.00 -17.96 -5.83
C VAL A 443 5.45 -17.81 -7.26
N LYS A 444 4.14 -18.00 -7.48
CA LYS A 444 3.52 -17.89 -8.82
C LYS A 444 2.92 -16.52 -9.12
N ALA A 445 2.66 -15.68 -8.10
CA ALA A 445 1.92 -14.42 -8.23
C ALA A 445 2.75 -13.17 -7.88
N GLU A 446 4.03 -13.31 -7.54
CA GLU A 446 4.93 -12.23 -7.09
C GLU A 446 4.85 -10.95 -7.96
N ARG A 447 4.82 -11.11 -9.29
CA ARG A 447 4.75 -9.98 -10.25
C ARG A 447 3.40 -9.27 -10.25
N VAL A 448 2.29 -9.99 -10.05
CA VAL A 448 0.91 -9.44 -10.00
C VAL A 448 0.69 -8.69 -8.69
N ARG A 449 1.26 -9.20 -7.60
CA ARG A 449 1.19 -8.61 -6.26
C ARG A 449 1.95 -7.30 -6.15
N ASN A 450 3.18 -7.23 -6.67
CA ASN A 450 3.98 -6.00 -6.62
C ASN A 450 3.25 -4.84 -7.33
N LEU A 451 2.50 -5.13 -8.40
CA LEU A 451 1.64 -4.13 -9.02
C LEU A 451 0.39 -3.84 -8.20
N GLN A 452 -0.28 -4.84 -7.60
CA GLN A 452 -1.43 -4.58 -6.72
C GLN A 452 -1.06 -3.72 -5.50
N MET A 453 0.16 -3.87 -4.97
CA MET A 453 0.74 -2.97 -3.98
C MET A 453 0.95 -1.56 -4.55
N VAL A 454 1.62 -1.46 -5.72
CA VAL A 454 1.87 -0.19 -6.40
C VAL A 454 0.59 0.50 -6.90
N LEU A 455 -0.49 -0.24 -7.14
CA LEU A 455 -1.80 0.27 -7.55
C LEU A 455 -2.78 0.40 -6.38
N GLY A 456 -2.46 -0.09 -5.18
CA GLY A 456 -3.33 0.02 -4.01
C GLY A 456 -4.58 -0.86 -4.05
N VAL A 457 -4.61 -1.87 -4.91
CA VAL A 457 -5.79 -2.73 -5.13
C VAL A 457 -5.78 -3.92 -4.14
N HIS A 458 -4.98 -3.87 -3.08
CA HIS A 458 -4.94 -4.91 -2.07
C HIS A 458 -6.08 -4.75 -1.05
N SER A 459 -6.57 -5.87 -0.53
CA SER A 459 -7.54 -5.90 0.57
C SER A 459 -6.79 -6.31 1.82
N GLY A 460 -6.37 -5.33 2.61
CA GLY A 460 -5.63 -5.57 3.84
C GLY A 460 -5.64 -4.35 4.74
N LYS A 461 -5.76 -4.56 6.06
CA LYS A 461 -5.74 -3.47 7.05
C LYS A 461 -4.40 -3.49 7.76
N SER A 462 -3.76 -2.33 7.88
CA SER A 462 -2.62 -2.13 8.77
C SER A 462 -3.12 -1.74 10.16
N LEU A 463 -2.85 -2.56 11.18
CA LEU A 463 -3.13 -2.22 12.58
C LEU A 463 -1.82 -1.99 13.33
N ILE A 464 -1.81 -0.97 14.19
CA ILE A 464 -0.67 -0.68 15.07
C ILE A 464 -0.82 -1.54 16.32
N SER A 465 0.19 -2.37 16.60
CA SER A 465 0.11 -3.34 17.71
C SER A 465 0.17 -2.72 19.10
N ASP A 466 0.76 -1.53 19.25
CA ASP A 466 0.97 -0.89 20.55
C ASP A 466 0.45 0.56 20.51
N PRO A 467 -0.88 0.76 20.59
CA PRO A 467 -1.47 2.09 20.54
C PRO A 467 -1.11 2.92 21.78
N ASN A 468 -0.91 2.27 22.93
CA ASN A 468 -0.64 2.93 24.20
C ASN A 468 0.81 3.38 24.35
N ARG A 469 1.80 2.77 23.71
CA ARG A 469 3.19 3.23 23.85
C ARG A 469 3.51 4.49 23.02
N ASP A 470 2.66 4.83 22.06
CA ASP A 470 2.62 6.16 21.44
C ASP A 470 1.87 7.21 22.31
N VAL A 471 1.15 6.79 23.37
CA VAL A 471 0.31 7.67 24.21
C VAL A 471 0.76 7.76 25.67
N ALA A 472 1.39 6.73 26.22
CA ALA A 472 1.67 6.56 27.65
C ALA A 472 3.18 6.44 27.96
N GLY A 473 4.06 6.53 26.95
CA GLY A 473 5.52 6.51 27.14
C GLY A 473 6.23 7.84 26.91
N SER A 474 5.58 8.81 26.27
CA SER A 474 6.07 10.18 26.19
C SER A 474 4.95 11.13 26.59
N THR A 475 5.15 11.85 27.68
CA THR A 475 4.37 12.99 28.19
C THR A 475 4.28 14.18 27.21
N ILE A 476 4.43 13.94 25.91
CA ILE A 476 4.49 14.98 24.89
C ILE A 476 3.54 14.63 23.76
N SER A 477 2.41 15.33 23.72
CA SER A 477 1.46 15.40 22.59
C SER A 477 2.15 15.65 21.22
N CYS A 478 3.40 16.15 21.24
CA CYS A 478 4.26 16.40 20.09
C CYS A 478 4.61 15.13 19.27
N CYS A 479 4.65 13.93 19.88
CA CYS A 479 4.98 12.70 19.13
C CYS A 479 3.90 12.29 18.12
N ARG A 480 2.63 12.71 18.28
CA ARG A 480 1.56 12.47 17.30
C ARG A 480 1.69 13.33 16.05
N PHE A 481 2.21 14.55 16.18
CA PHE A 481 2.46 15.46 15.06
C PHE A 481 3.86 15.27 14.45
N LEU A 482 4.75 14.55 15.12
CA LEU A 482 6.11 14.28 14.65
C LEU A 482 6.16 13.71 13.22
N PRO A 483 5.29 12.77 12.79
CA PRO A 483 5.25 12.34 11.40
C PRO A 483 4.90 13.47 10.43
N VAL A 484 3.93 14.33 10.78
CA VAL A 484 3.54 15.51 9.97
C VAL A 484 4.69 16.52 9.90
N ILE A 485 5.38 16.74 11.02
CA ILE A 485 6.56 17.62 11.11
C ILE A 485 7.71 17.06 10.25
N ILE A 486 7.99 15.76 10.30
CA ILE A 486 9.01 15.13 9.45
C ILE A 486 8.65 15.26 7.97
N GLN A 487 7.37 15.11 7.60
CA GLN A 487 6.93 15.35 6.22
C GLN A 487 7.10 16.80 5.80
N LEU A 488 6.88 17.76 6.71
CA LEU A 488 7.22 19.17 6.46
C LEU A 488 8.72 19.33 6.23
N PHE A 489 9.59 18.70 7.03
CA PHE A 489 11.04 18.74 6.82
C PHE A 489 11.48 18.21 5.46
N ILE A 490 10.80 17.19 4.92
CA ILE A 490 11.12 16.66 3.58
C ILE A 490 10.86 17.71 2.50
N VAL A 491 9.82 18.53 2.64
CA VAL A 491 9.29 19.41 1.58
C VAL A 491 9.74 20.87 1.71
N VAL A 492 9.91 21.36 2.94
CA VAL A 492 10.33 22.74 3.27
C VAL A 492 11.59 23.15 2.48
N PRO A 493 12.67 22.35 2.43
CA PRO A 493 13.87 22.71 1.67
C PRO A 493 13.74 22.52 0.15
N VAL A 494 12.59 22.06 -0.36
CA VAL A 494 12.29 22.07 -1.80
C VAL A 494 11.52 23.34 -2.18
N ILE A 495 10.71 23.89 -1.26
CA ILE A 495 9.84 25.05 -1.51
C ILE A 495 10.52 26.38 -1.17
N LEU A 496 11.29 26.45 -0.08
CA LEU A 496 11.85 27.72 0.43
C LEU A 496 13.10 28.24 -0.31
N PRO A 497 14.07 27.40 -0.74
CA PRO A 497 15.29 27.92 -1.35
C PRO A 497 15.09 28.84 -2.56
N PRO A 498 14.12 28.62 -3.47
CA PRO A 498 13.82 29.55 -4.56
C PRO A 498 13.57 31.00 -4.14
N PHE A 499 13.21 31.24 -2.87
CA PHE A 499 12.93 32.57 -2.32
C PHE A 499 14.07 33.16 -1.49
N LEU A 500 15.13 32.40 -1.21
CA LEU A 500 16.15 32.75 -0.22
C LEU A 500 17.57 32.87 -0.79
N SER A 501 17.87 32.25 -1.93
CA SER A 501 19.22 32.22 -2.49
C SER A 501 19.19 32.12 -4.01
N ASP A 502 20.19 32.73 -4.67
CA ASP A 502 20.36 32.66 -6.12
C ASP A 502 20.82 31.26 -6.58
N ASP A 503 21.53 30.50 -5.73
CA ASP A 503 22.04 29.14 -6.00
C ASP A 503 21.11 28.03 -5.48
N TRP A 504 19.80 28.30 -5.43
CA TRP A 504 18.83 27.40 -4.83
C TRP A 504 18.76 26.02 -5.51
N HIS A 505 19.13 25.92 -6.79
CA HIS A 505 19.14 24.65 -7.54
C HIS A 505 20.02 23.59 -6.88
N VAL A 506 21.22 23.97 -6.42
CA VAL A 506 22.19 23.06 -5.78
C VAL A 506 21.62 22.54 -4.46
N MET A 507 21.00 23.44 -3.67
CA MET A 507 20.41 23.10 -2.38
C MET A 507 19.26 22.10 -2.54
N VAL A 508 18.38 22.31 -3.51
CA VAL A 508 17.23 21.43 -3.76
C VAL A 508 17.68 20.03 -4.20
N VAL A 509 18.66 19.95 -5.11
CA VAL A 509 19.21 18.66 -5.58
C VAL A 509 19.92 17.91 -4.46
N ALA A 510 20.81 18.59 -3.71
CA ALA A 510 21.54 17.98 -2.61
C ALA A 510 20.59 17.48 -1.50
N TRP A 511 19.56 18.27 -1.17
CA TRP A 511 18.56 17.87 -0.18
C TRP A 511 17.75 16.66 -0.64
N TYR A 512 17.20 16.70 -1.86
CA TYR A 512 16.40 15.60 -2.40
C TYR A 512 17.18 14.29 -2.47
N LEU A 513 18.43 14.33 -2.95
CA LEU A 513 19.31 13.16 -2.96
C LEU A 513 19.59 12.64 -1.55
N THR A 514 19.84 13.53 -0.59
CA THR A 514 20.07 13.15 0.82
C THR A 514 18.86 12.43 1.41
N VAL A 515 17.65 12.98 1.21
CA VAL A 515 16.39 12.36 1.67
C VAL A 515 16.19 11.00 1.00
N LEU A 516 16.40 10.90 -0.31
CA LEU A 516 16.23 9.66 -1.06
C LEU A 516 17.20 8.57 -0.57
N VAL A 517 18.47 8.91 -0.35
CA VAL A 517 19.48 7.98 0.20
C VAL A 517 19.11 7.56 1.62
N LEU A 518 18.72 8.50 2.49
CA LEU A 518 18.28 8.20 3.87
C LEU A 518 17.12 7.22 3.89
N VAL A 519 16.08 7.47 3.09
CA VAL A 519 14.91 6.59 2.99
C VAL A 519 15.32 5.20 2.50
N LEU A 520 16.17 5.10 1.46
CA LEU A 520 16.65 3.82 0.93
C LEU A 520 17.47 3.05 1.96
N VAL A 521 18.38 3.71 2.66
CA VAL A 521 19.24 3.09 3.69
C VAL A 521 18.39 2.59 4.86
N ILE A 522 17.51 3.43 5.43
CA ILE A 522 16.62 3.03 6.54
C ILE A 522 15.72 1.86 6.12
N SER A 523 15.25 1.87 4.86
CA SER A 523 14.42 0.79 4.32
C SER A 523 15.20 -0.53 4.19
N ALA A 524 16.49 -0.48 3.88
CA ALA A 524 17.31 -1.68 3.74
C ALA A 524 17.75 -2.30 5.08
N LEU A 525 17.68 -1.56 6.19
CA LEU A 525 18.09 -2.05 7.52
C LEU A 525 17.08 -3.04 8.10
N SER A 526 17.57 -4.12 8.71
CA SER A 526 16.72 -5.08 9.44
C SER A 526 16.17 -4.47 10.73
N THR A 527 14.96 -4.86 11.13
CA THR A 527 14.32 -4.34 12.36
C THR A 527 14.82 -4.98 13.67
N GLY A 528 15.86 -5.83 13.65
CA GLY A 528 16.57 -6.30 14.86
C GLY A 528 15.77 -7.20 15.81
N ARG A 529 16.42 -7.76 16.86
CA ARG A 529 15.81 -8.68 17.85
C ARG A 529 15.01 -7.96 18.95
N THR A 530 14.32 -8.72 19.81
CA THR A 530 13.56 -8.26 21.01
C THR A 530 14.27 -7.13 21.78
N ASN A 531 15.55 -7.31 22.10
CA ASN A 531 16.42 -6.34 22.79
C ASN A 531 17.42 -5.64 21.85
N GLY A 532 16.91 -5.12 20.73
CA GLY A 532 17.71 -4.33 19.79
C GLY A 532 18.25 -3.03 20.38
N GLY A 533 19.40 -2.58 19.86
CA GLY A 533 20.02 -1.31 20.25
C GLY A 533 19.16 -0.08 19.87
N TYR A 534 19.65 1.12 20.16
CA TYR A 534 18.96 2.37 19.82
C TYR A 534 18.63 2.48 18.32
N LEU A 535 19.53 1.99 17.46
CA LEU A 535 19.35 2.00 16.00
C LEU A 535 18.17 1.11 15.55
N ASP A 536 18.01 -0.08 16.13
CA ASP A 536 16.87 -0.94 15.83
C ASP A 536 15.57 -0.25 16.23
N LYS A 537 15.51 0.32 17.44
CA LYS A 537 14.34 1.08 17.92
C LYS A 537 13.98 2.24 16.99
N PHE A 538 14.99 2.97 16.51
CA PHE A 538 14.81 4.07 15.56
C PHE A 538 14.30 3.59 14.19
N VAL A 539 14.95 2.60 13.57
CA VAL A 539 14.50 2.01 12.29
C VAL A 539 13.06 1.56 12.42
N ARG A 540 12.74 0.85 13.51
CA ARG A 540 11.39 0.37 13.77
C ARG A 540 10.36 1.49 13.92
N TRP A 541 10.73 2.62 14.52
CA TRP A 541 9.87 3.81 14.60
C TRP A 541 9.64 4.42 13.21
N CYS A 542 10.70 4.51 12.38
CA CYS A 542 10.61 5.02 11.01
C CYS A 542 9.70 4.16 10.12
N VAL A 543 9.73 2.84 10.26
CA VAL A 543 8.82 1.94 9.50
C VAL A 543 7.35 2.20 9.82
N VAL A 544 7.05 2.50 11.08
CA VAL A 544 5.69 2.79 11.53
C VAL A 544 5.24 4.18 11.09
N ASN A 545 6.09 5.19 11.24
CA ASN A 545 5.66 6.58 11.12
C ASN A 545 5.96 7.23 9.76
N ILE A 546 6.91 6.70 8.98
CA ILE A 546 7.34 7.30 7.71
C ILE A 546 6.87 6.43 6.54
N TYR A 547 5.85 6.90 5.82
CA TYR A 547 5.26 6.18 4.69
C TYR A 547 6.28 5.84 3.59
N HIS A 548 7.20 6.75 3.26
CA HIS A 548 8.20 6.50 2.23
C HIS A 548 9.14 5.34 2.57
N VAL A 549 9.52 5.21 3.85
CA VAL A 549 10.31 4.07 4.34
C VAL A 549 9.50 2.79 4.23
N ARG A 550 8.23 2.80 4.65
CA ARG A 550 7.34 1.65 4.52
C ARG A 550 7.15 1.21 3.07
N PHE A 551 6.91 2.15 2.16
CA PHE A 551 6.74 1.91 0.74
C PHE A 551 8.02 1.31 0.11
N MET A 552 9.19 1.89 0.41
CA MET A 552 10.46 1.38 -0.09
C MET A 552 10.82 0.01 0.50
N ARG A 553 10.47 -0.27 1.77
CA ARG A 553 10.61 -1.62 2.35
C ARG A 553 9.76 -2.67 1.65
N LEU A 554 8.50 -2.34 1.35
CA LEU A 554 7.62 -3.21 0.56
C LEU A 554 8.21 -3.48 -0.83
N PHE A 555 8.77 -2.46 -1.48
CA PHE A 555 9.43 -2.61 -2.78
C PHE A 555 10.70 -3.47 -2.71
N LEU A 556 11.51 -3.31 -1.65
CA LEU A 556 12.74 -4.07 -1.42
C LEU A 556 12.48 -5.52 -0.95
N GLN A 557 11.28 -5.82 -0.45
CA GLN A 557 10.85 -7.09 0.17
C GLN A 557 11.66 -7.43 1.43
N THR A 558 11.88 -6.45 2.30
CA THR A 558 12.59 -6.67 3.57
C THR A 558 11.67 -7.29 4.62
N VAL A 559 12.10 -8.39 5.23
CA VAL A 559 11.37 -9.08 6.33
C VAL A 559 11.60 -8.35 7.66
N ASP A 560 10.55 -8.23 8.46
CA ASP A 560 10.61 -7.67 9.81
C ASP A 560 10.77 -8.75 10.88
N HIS A 561 11.68 -8.50 11.82
CA HIS A 561 11.99 -9.42 12.93
C HIS A 561 11.59 -8.82 14.29
N GLY A 562 11.04 -9.65 15.17
CA GLY A 562 10.74 -9.26 16.55
C GLY A 562 9.60 -10.04 17.22
N PRO A 563 9.36 -9.84 18.53
CA PRO A 563 8.40 -10.64 19.31
C PRO A 563 6.94 -10.33 19.01
N VAL A 564 6.66 -9.17 18.41
CA VAL A 564 5.31 -8.72 18.07
C VAL A 564 5.35 -8.02 16.71
N PRO A 565 4.35 -8.25 15.85
CA PRO A 565 4.25 -7.55 14.58
C PRO A 565 3.91 -6.09 14.88
N ARG A 566 4.79 -5.15 14.48
CA ARG A 566 4.59 -3.71 14.76
C ARG A 566 3.43 -3.10 13.97
N LEU A 567 3.22 -3.65 12.78
CA LEU A 567 2.15 -3.34 11.86
C LEU A 567 1.65 -4.69 11.35
N SER A 568 0.45 -5.12 11.73
CA SER A 568 -0.14 -6.26 11.05
C SER A 568 -0.72 -5.75 9.74
N SER A 569 -0.02 -5.94 8.62
CA SER A 569 -0.65 -5.92 7.30
C SER A 569 -1.23 -7.30 7.05
N THR A 570 -2.50 -7.44 7.43
CA THR A 570 -3.30 -8.63 7.14
C THR A 570 -3.80 -8.59 5.71
#